data_AF-A0A961I5D6-F1
#
_entry.id   AF-A0A961I5D6-F1
#
_cell.length_a   1.000
_cell.length_b   1.000
_cell.length_c   1.000
_cell.angle_alpha   90.00
_cell.angle_beta   90.00
_cell.angle_gamma   90.00
#
_symmetry.space_group_name_H-M   'P 1'
#
loop_
_entity.id
_entity.type
_entity.pdbx_description
1 polymer ?
#
loop_
_entity_poly.entity_id
_entity_poly.type
_entity_poly.pdbx_seq_one_letter_code
_entity_poly.pdbx_strand_id
1 'polypeptide(L)'
;MPCLLPFIALSESLSATPLKIGEKFIYDIDVGGVYSGTATMEVAGRTQRSGVDCLVLRSTAESAAWISAFFPVKDVITSHWDPVRRRTMWNEKNLREGNYFRFYRVAFDYAVGQAHWYEKRYSGNRPRGKTGGPQRQAVWEERSGTTWMLPDQFQDMLSAVYFARTHSEQARAGQSFILDVYDELKLTELKMHIHQKEELTLEVNET
;
A
#
# COMPACT_ATOMS: atom_id res chain seq x y z
N MET A 1 54.61 29.70 13.16
CA MET A 1 53.51 28.96 13.81
C MET A 1 52.21 29.30 13.10
N PRO A 2 51.71 28.47 12.18
CA PRO A 2 50.34 28.60 11.68
C PRO A 2 49.41 27.69 12.51
N CYS A 3 48.39 28.31 13.09
CA CYS A 3 47.34 27.64 13.84
C CYS A 3 46.39 26.96 12.83
N LEU A 4 46.49 25.63 12.70
CA LEU A 4 45.52 24.82 11.97
C LEU A 4 44.28 24.66 12.85
N LEU A 5 43.18 25.32 12.46
CA LEU A 5 41.86 24.98 12.99
C LEU A 5 41.38 23.68 12.33
N PRO A 6 40.86 22.70 13.09
CA PRO A 6 40.26 21.53 12.49
C PRO A 6 38.93 21.92 11.84
N PHE A 7 38.80 21.61 10.56
CA PHE A 7 37.52 21.57 9.86
C PHE A 7 36.71 20.42 10.47
N ILE A 8 35.88 20.71 11.48
CA ILE A 8 34.90 19.75 11.97
C ILE A 8 33.81 19.70 10.90
N ALA A 9 33.93 18.74 9.99
CA ALA A 9 32.81 18.34 9.16
C ALA A 9 31.79 17.65 10.09
N LEU A 10 30.80 18.41 10.55
CA LEU A 10 29.56 17.87 11.09
C LEU A 10 28.90 17.08 9.95
N SER A 11 29.22 15.80 9.89
CA SER A 11 28.41 14.81 9.20
C SER A 11 27.09 14.73 9.96
N GLU A 12 26.16 15.62 9.67
CA GLU A 12 24.76 15.39 9.98
C GLU A 12 24.36 14.12 9.22
N SER A 13 24.35 12.99 9.93
CA SER A 13 23.62 11.83 9.42
C SER A 13 22.18 12.30 9.29
N LEU A 14 21.66 12.39 8.07
CA LEU A 14 20.23 12.46 7.83
C LEU A 14 19.62 11.21 8.47
N SER A 15 19.21 11.32 9.73
CA SER A 15 18.29 10.37 10.35
C SER A 15 16.94 10.67 9.72
N ALA A 16 16.76 10.20 8.49
CA ALA A 16 15.49 10.33 7.78
C ALA A 16 14.43 9.63 8.63
N THR A 17 13.48 10.38 9.18
CA THR A 17 12.27 9.79 9.76
C THR A 17 11.68 8.88 8.69
N PRO A 18 11.45 7.57 8.98
CA PRO A 18 11.24 6.56 7.93
C PRO A 18 10.02 6.81 7.06
N LEU A 19 9.12 7.71 7.47
CA LEU A 19 7.91 8.12 6.76
C LEU A 19 7.77 9.65 6.86
N LYS A 20 7.99 10.38 5.76
CA LYS A 20 7.85 11.84 5.71
C LYS A 20 6.57 12.22 4.99
N ILE A 21 5.74 13.07 5.60
CA ILE A 21 4.53 13.59 4.94
C ILE A 21 4.93 14.35 3.66
N GLY A 22 4.23 14.08 2.57
CA GLY A 22 4.53 14.60 1.23
C GLY A 22 5.54 13.75 0.45
N GLU A 23 6.17 12.74 1.07
CA GLU A 23 6.99 11.75 0.35
C GLU A 23 6.13 11.00 -0.67
N LYS A 24 6.65 10.87 -1.90
CA LYS A 24 6.04 10.13 -2.99
C LYS A 24 7.05 9.21 -3.66
N PHE A 25 6.62 8.00 -3.97
CA PHE A 25 7.30 7.08 -4.87
C PHE A 25 6.42 6.90 -6.09
N ILE A 26 6.95 7.23 -7.26
CA ILE A 26 6.26 7.13 -8.54
C ILE A 26 6.97 6.04 -9.34
N TYR A 27 6.19 5.06 -9.80
CA TYR A 27 6.68 3.89 -10.51
C TYR A 27 6.01 3.81 -11.87
N ASP A 28 6.81 3.55 -12.90
CA ASP A 28 6.29 3.13 -14.19
C ASP A 28 5.97 1.63 -14.15
N ILE A 29 4.82 1.28 -14.71
CA ILE A 29 4.34 -0.10 -14.83
C ILE A 29 4.57 -0.54 -16.27
N ASP A 30 5.49 -1.48 -16.47
CA ASP A 30 5.79 -2.03 -17.79
C ASP A 30 5.17 -3.42 -17.98
N VAL A 31 4.50 -3.62 -19.12
CA VAL A 31 4.02 -4.95 -19.56
C VAL A 31 4.74 -5.30 -20.86
N GLY A 32 5.59 -6.33 -20.82
CA GLY A 32 6.37 -6.75 -21.99
C GLY A 32 7.39 -5.70 -22.45
N GLY A 33 7.90 -4.87 -21.54
CA GLY A 33 8.83 -3.77 -21.85
C GLY A 33 8.15 -2.53 -22.46
N VAL A 34 6.82 -2.46 -22.38
CA VAL A 34 6.05 -1.30 -22.85
C VAL A 34 5.35 -0.63 -21.67
N TYR A 35 5.62 0.68 -21.52
CA TYR A 35 4.98 1.53 -20.53
C TYR A 35 3.46 1.42 -20.58
N SER A 36 2.87 0.92 -19.50
CA SER A 36 1.44 0.56 -19.41
C SER A 36 0.69 1.35 -18.33
N GLY A 37 1.37 2.17 -17.53
CA GLY A 37 0.74 3.03 -16.54
C GLY A 37 1.69 3.50 -15.45
N THR A 38 1.15 4.21 -14.47
CA THR A 38 1.90 4.72 -13.33
C THR A 38 1.26 4.24 -12.04
N ALA A 39 2.08 3.80 -11.08
CA ALA A 39 1.69 3.64 -9.68
C ALA A 39 2.34 4.74 -8.84
N THR A 40 1.58 5.36 -7.94
CA THR A 40 2.12 6.30 -6.96
C THR A 40 1.83 5.81 -5.57
N MET A 41 2.84 5.80 -4.70
CA MET A 41 2.69 5.57 -3.27
C MET A 41 3.10 6.83 -2.53
N GLU A 42 2.26 7.34 -1.63
CA GLU A 42 2.53 8.57 -0.89
C GLU A 42 2.15 8.50 0.59
N VAL A 43 2.89 9.26 1.42
CA VAL A 43 2.46 9.66 2.77
C VAL A 43 1.69 10.97 2.63
N ALA A 44 0.40 10.88 2.31
CA ALA A 44 -0.42 12.01 1.88
C ALA A 44 -0.67 13.07 2.97
N GLY A 45 -0.57 12.70 4.26
CA GLY A 45 -0.89 13.63 5.36
C GLY A 45 -1.17 12.94 6.68
N ARG A 46 -1.99 13.60 7.51
CA ARG A 46 -2.50 13.08 8.79
C ARG A 46 -4.01 13.14 8.87
N THR A 47 -4.60 12.29 9.70
CA THR A 47 -6.03 12.30 10.04
C THR A 47 -6.25 11.74 11.44
N GLN A 48 -7.33 12.15 12.09
CA GLN A 48 -7.81 11.49 13.31
C GLN A 48 -8.69 10.29 12.96
N ARG A 49 -8.49 9.16 13.65
CA ARG A 49 -9.37 7.98 13.56
C ARG A 49 -9.62 7.40 14.94
N SER A 50 -10.88 7.43 15.40
CA SER A 50 -11.25 6.94 16.73
C SER A 50 -10.39 7.53 17.87
N GLY A 51 -10.06 8.82 17.76
CA GLY A 51 -9.18 9.53 18.71
C GLY A 51 -7.67 9.32 18.51
N VAL A 52 -7.25 8.46 17.57
CA VAL A 52 -5.84 8.19 17.26
C VAL A 52 -5.38 9.06 16.09
N ASP A 53 -4.24 9.72 16.24
CA ASP A 53 -3.57 10.45 15.16
C ASP A 53 -2.86 9.48 14.22
N CYS A 54 -3.28 9.46 12.96
CA CYS A 54 -2.87 8.51 11.95
C CYS A 54 -2.18 9.22 10.79
N LEU A 55 -1.13 8.61 10.25
CA LEU A 55 -0.64 8.93 8.91
C LEU A 55 -1.66 8.44 7.86
N VAL A 56 -1.84 9.22 6.80
CA VAL A 56 -2.61 8.81 5.62
C VAL A 56 -1.63 8.27 4.58
N LEU A 57 -1.60 6.95 4.44
CA LEU A 57 -0.84 6.25 3.40
C LEU A 57 -1.77 6.08 2.20
N ARG A 58 -1.35 6.48 1.01
CA ARG A 58 -2.14 6.33 -0.22
C ARG A 58 -1.33 5.63 -1.30
N SER A 59 -1.99 4.75 -2.03
CA SER A 59 -1.50 4.19 -3.29
C SER A 59 -2.51 4.44 -4.39
N THR A 60 -2.05 4.92 -5.54
CA THR A 60 -2.84 5.03 -6.76
C THR A 60 -2.20 4.23 -7.88
N ALA A 61 -2.99 3.64 -8.75
CA ALA A 61 -2.51 3.03 -9.98
C ALA A 61 -3.41 3.45 -11.14
N GLU A 62 -2.81 3.95 -12.20
CA GLU A 62 -3.52 4.43 -13.38
C GLU A 62 -2.91 3.86 -14.66
N SER A 63 -3.74 3.32 -15.55
CA SER A 63 -3.30 2.82 -16.86
C SER A 63 -2.90 3.96 -17.80
N ALA A 64 -1.88 3.74 -18.63
CA ALA A 64 -1.50 4.68 -19.69
C ALA A 64 -2.63 4.89 -20.70
N ALA A 65 -2.71 6.10 -21.27
CA ALA A 65 -3.81 6.49 -22.17
C ALA A 65 -3.98 5.58 -23.40
N TRP A 66 -2.91 4.96 -23.89
CA TRP A 66 -2.95 4.09 -25.08
C TRP A 66 -3.49 2.67 -24.79
N ILE A 67 -3.41 2.18 -23.55
CA ILE A 67 -3.93 0.86 -23.12
C ILE A 67 -5.25 0.97 -22.34
N SER A 68 -5.60 2.16 -21.84
CA SER A 68 -6.85 2.41 -21.11
C SER A 68 -8.12 2.17 -21.94
N ALA A 69 -8.01 2.16 -23.29
CA ALA A 69 -9.11 1.78 -24.18
C ALA A 69 -9.47 0.28 -24.09
N PHE A 70 -8.55 -0.57 -23.60
CA PHE A 70 -8.74 -2.02 -23.51
C PHE A 70 -8.84 -2.50 -22.05
N PHE A 71 -8.02 -1.94 -21.16
CA PHE A 71 -7.99 -2.28 -19.73
C PHE A 71 -7.71 -1.03 -18.88
N PRO A 72 -8.70 -0.14 -18.68
CA PRO A 72 -8.54 1.02 -17.83
C PRO A 72 -8.32 0.59 -16.38
N VAL A 73 -7.25 1.07 -15.76
CA VAL A 73 -7.00 0.93 -14.32
C VAL A 73 -7.10 2.31 -13.70
N LYS A 74 -7.86 2.44 -12.61
CA LYS A 74 -7.94 3.64 -11.79
C LYS A 74 -8.20 3.27 -10.34
N ASP A 75 -7.15 2.80 -9.70
CA ASP A 75 -7.21 2.28 -8.36
C ASP A 75 -6.74 3.33 -7.36
N VAL A 76 -7.43 3.39 -6.23
CA VAL A 76 -7.03 4.18 -5.07
C VAL A 76 -7.17 3.31 -3.84
N ILE A 77 -6.07 3.13 -3.11
CA ILE A 77 -6.02 2.45 -1.83
C ILE A 77 -5.55 3.44 -0.78
N THR A 78 -6.25 3.55 0.34
CA THR A 78 -5.89 4.43 1.45
C THR A 78 -5.86 3.63 2.75
N SER A 79 -4.81 3.86 3.56
CA SER A 79 -4.68 3.30 4.89
C SER A 79 -4.43 4.41 5.90
N HIS A 80 -5.17 4.41 7.00
CA HIS A 80 -4.89 5.26 8.16
C HIS A 80 -4.06 4.44 9.14
N TRP A 81 -2.82 4.86 9.35
CA TRP A 81 -1.83 4.09 10.09
C TRP A 81 -1.41 4.83 11.36
N ASP A 82 -1.56 4.19 12.52
CA ASP A 82 -1.13 4.69 13.83
C ASP A 82 0.40 4.59 13.92
N PRO A 83 1.15 5.71 13.92
CA PRO A 83 2.60 5.68 13.96
C PRO A 83 3.18 5.36 15.34
N VAL A 84 2.37 5.48 16.41
CA VAL A 84 2.80 5.20 17.79
C VAL A 84 2.73 3.70 18.06
N ARG A 85 1.59 3.07 17.74
CA ARG A 85 1.41 1.62 17.90
C ARG A 85 1.87 0.82 16.68
N ARG A 86 2.19 1.51 15.58
CA ARG A 86 2.65 0.97 14.29
C ARG A 86 1.67 -0.04 13.69
N ARG A 87 0.39 0.33 13.58
CA ARG A 87 -0.68 -0.58 13.14
C ARG A 87 -1.77 0.13 12.33
N THR A 88 -2.57 -0.64 11.62
CA THR A 88 -3.63 -0.11 10.74
C THR A 88 -4.90 0.20 11.52
N MET A 89 -5.37 1.45 11.48
CA MET A 89 -6.65 1.83 12.10
C MET A 89 -7.82 1.73 11.12
N TRP A 90 -7.57 1.90 9.82
CA TRP A 90 -8.58 1.84 8.78
C TRP A 90 -7.95 1.62 7.41
N ASN A 91 -8.65 0.91 6.52
CA ASN A 91 -8.28 0.75 5.11
C ASN A 91 -9.50 0.93 4.20
N GLU A 92 -9.28 1.52 3.02
CA GLU A 92 -10.24 1.61 1.93
C GLU A 92 -9.58 1.33 0.59
N LYS A 93 -10.33 0.67 -0.28
CA LYS A 93 -9.94 0.35 -1.65
C LYS A 93 -11.08 0.75 -2.58
N ASN A 94 -10.77 1.57 -3.55
CA ASN A 94 -11.65 1.94 -4.66
C ASN A 94 -10.94 1.52 -5.94
N LEU A 95 -11.25 0.31 -6.40
CA LEU A 95 -10.60 -0.34 -7.53
C LEU A 95 -11.50 -0.27 -8.76
N ARG A 96 -10.91 0.09 -9.89
CA ARG A 96 -11.57 0.19 -11.20
C ARG A 96 -10.64 -0.39 -12.24
N GLU A 97 -10.86 -1.64 -12.59
CA GLU A 97 -10.00 -2.42 -13.48
C GLU A 97 -10.84 -3.01 -14.63
N GLY A 98 -10.90 -2.31 -15.75
CA GLY A 98 -11.74 -2.67 -16.89
C GLY A 98 -13.22 -2.80 -16.50
N ASN A 99 -13.75 -4.02 -16.60
CA ASN A 99 -15.14 -4.34 -16.23
C ASN A 99 -15.30 -4.75 -14.76
N TYR A 100 -14.27 -4.57 -13.95
CA TYR A 100 -14.28 -4.85 -12.52
C TYR A 100 -14.32 -3.54 -11.73
N PHE A 101 -15.22 -3.47 -10.76
CA PHE A 101 -15.24 -2.40 -9.77
C PHE A 101 -15.31 -3.01 -8.38
N ARG A 102 -14.58 -2.42 -7.44
CA ARG A 102 -14.67 -2.78 -6.03
C ARG A 102 -14.50 -1.55 -5.17
N PHE A 103 -15.51 -1.28 -4.36
CA PHE A 103 -15.40 -0.41 -3.22
C PHE A 103 -15.37 -1.27 -1.96
N TYR A 104 -14.34 -1.10 -1.15
CA TYR A 104 -14.13 -1.83 0.08
C TYR A 104 -13.64 -0.88 1.16
N ARG A 105 -14.14 -1.02 2.38
CA ARG A 105 -13.62 -0.31 3.54
C ARG A 105 -13.67 -1.20 4.78
N VAL A 106 -12.71 -1.02 5.67
CA VAL A 106 -12.64 -1.71 6.95
C VAL A 106 -12.09 -0.81 8.04
N ALA A 107 -12.74 -0.79 9.20
CA ALA A 107 -12.26 -0.13 10.41
C ALA A 107 -11.90 -1.18 11.46
N PHE A 108 -10.78 -0.99 12.16
CA PHE A 108 -10.29 -1.91 13.18
C PHE A 108 -10.54 -1.35 14.58
N ASP A 109 -11.30 -2.09 15.37
CA ASP A 109 -11.51 -1.86 16.79
C ASP A 109 -10.66 -2.84 17.60
N TYR A 110 -9.48 -2.36 17.98
CA TYR A 110 -8.53 -3.10 18.79
C TYR A 110 -8.96 -3.26 20.25
N ALA A 111 -9.91 -2.47 20.77
CA ALA A 111 -10.37 -2.64 22.14
C ALA A 111 -11.15 -3.94 22.33
N VAL A 112 -11.78 -4.42 21.25
CA VAL A 112 -12.59 -5.65 21.24
C VAL A 112 -12.11 -6.69 20.23
N GLY A 113 -10.97 -6.46 19.56
CA GLY A 113 -10.39 -7.38 18.58
C GLY A 113 -11.27 -7.64 17.36
N GLN A 114 -11.91 -6.60 16.81
CA GLN A 114 -12.86 -6.70 15.70
C GLN A 114 -12.49 -5.80 14.51
N ALA A 115 -12.91 -6.23 13.33
CA ALA A 115 -12.92 -5.40 12.12
C ALA A 115 -14.32 -5.29 11.56
N HIS A 116 -14.82 -4.07 11.41
CA HIS A 116 -16.10 -3.81 10.76
C HIS A 116 -15.86 -3.39 9.31
N TRP A 117 -16.41 -4.16 8.37
CA TRP A 117 -16.15 -3.98 6.96
C TRP A 117 -17.43 -3.85 6.14
N TYR A 118 -17.28 -3.17 5.01
CA TYR A 118 -18.30 -3.02 3.98
C TYR A 118 -17.64 -3.17 2.61
N GLU A 119 -18.29 -3.91 1.73
CA GLU A 119 -17.83 -4.13 0.36
C GLU A 119 -19.00 -4.04 -0.61
N LYS A 120 -18.76 -3.33 -1.70
CA LYS A 120 -19.60 -3.31 -2.89
C LYS A 120 -18.73 -3.62 -4.09
N ARG A 121 -19.06 -4.68 -4.83
CA ARG A 121 -18.32 -5.11 -6.01
C ARG A 121 -19.22 -5.30 -7.21
N TYR A 122 -18.66 -5.01 -8.38
CA TYR A 122 -19.24 -5.31 -9.68
C TYR A 122 -18.24 -6.12 -10.48
N SER A 123 -18.72 -7.19 -11.08
CA SER A 123 -17.96 -7.96 -12.08
C SER A 123 -18.80 -8.02 -13.35
N GLY A 124 -18.36 -7.34 -14.41
CA GLY A 124 -19.03 -7.36 -15.71
C GLY A 124 -18.88 -8.68 -16.45
N ASN A 125 -19.56 -8.79 -17.59
CA ASN A 125 -19.51 -9.99 -18.43
C ASN A 125 -18.07 -10.29 -18.86
N ARG A 126 -17.66 -11.56 -18.74
CA ARG A 126 -16.46 -12.07 -19.44
C ARG A 126 -16.91 -12.81 -20.70
N PRO A 127 -16.36 -12.47 -21.88
CA PRO A 127 -16.61 -13.24 -23.08
C PRO A 127 -16.27 -14.71 -22.83
N ARG A 128 -16.99 -15.61 -23.51
CA ARG A 128 -16.69 -17.04 -23.48
C ARG A 128 -15.23 -17.22 -23.90
N GLY A 129 -14.40 -17.78 -23.02
CA GLY A 129 -13.03 -18.11 -23.38
C GLY A 129 -13.01 -19.07 -24.58
N LYS A 130 -11.94 -19.05 -25.38
CA LYS A 130 -11.79 -19.92 -26.58
C LYS A 130 -11.98 -21.41 -26.26
N THR A 131 -11.81 -21.82 -25.00
CA THR A 131 -12.01 -23.17 -24.46
C THR A 131 -13.43 -23.45 -23.94
N GLY A 132 -14.41 -22.59 -24.21
CA GLY A 132 -15.83 -22.91 -23.99
C GLY A 132 -16.34 -22.80 -22.55
N GLY A 133 -15.57 -22.21 -21.62
CA GLY A 133 -15.96 -22.02 -20.22
C GLY A 133 -17.27 -21.24 -20.02
N PRO A 134 -17.88 -21.31 -18.83
CA PRO A 134 -19.18 -20.71 -18.57
C PRO A 134 -19.14 -19.19 -18.73
N GLN A 135 -20.16 -18.64 -19.39
CA GLN A 135 -20.37 -17.20 -19.45
C GLN A 135 -20.74 -16.73 -18.04
N ARG A 136 -19.91 -15.87 -17.44
CA ARG A 136 -20.28 -15.15 -16.21
C ARG A 136 -21.11 -13.94 -16.58
N GLN A 137 -22.33 -13.89 -16.07
CA GLN A 137 -23.19 -12.71 -16.17
C GLN A 137 -22.65 -11.60 -15.27
N ALA A 138 -23.01 -10.37 -15.60
CA ALA A 138 -22.69 -9.21 -14.78
C ALA A 138 -23.42 -9.28 -13.43
N VAL A 139 -22.69 -9.15 -12.33
CA VAL A 139 -23.25 -9.24 -10.98
C VAL A 139 -22.80 -8.06 -10.13
N TRP A 140 -23.75 -7.44 -9.45
CA TRP A 140 -23.52 -6.55 -8.32
C TRP A 140 -23.66 -7.34 -7.03
N GLU A 141 -22.69 -7.19 -6.15
CA GLU A 141 -22.75 -7.76 -4.81
C GLU A 141 -22.41 -6.69 -3.79
N GLU A 142 -23.20 -6.65 -2.73
CA GLU A 142 -23.02 -5.72 -1.63
C GLU A 142 -23.15 -6.49 -0.34
N ARG A 143 -22.19 -6.31 0.56
CA ARG A 143 -22.12 -7.03 1.83
C ARG A 143 -21.40 -6.21 2.89
N SER A 144 -21.74 -6.48 4.13
CA SER A 144 -21.04 -5.96 5.29
C SER A 144 -20.95 -7.04 6.36
N GLY A 145 -20.06 -6.82 7.33
CA GLY A 145 -19.93 -7.75 8.43
C GLY A 145 -18.84 -7.35 9.40
N THR A 146 -18.56 -8.29 10.31
CA THR A 146 -17.53 -8.16 11.32
C THR A 146 -16.60 -9.36 11.25
N THR A 147 -15.29 -9.13 11.18
CA THR A 147 -14.30 -10.16 11.49
C THR A 147 -13.96 -10.08 12.97
N TRP A 148 -13.88 -11.23 13.62
CA TRP A 148 -13.68 -11.37 15.06
C TRP A 148 -12.30 -11.96 15.37
N MET A 149 -11.87 -11.84 16.62
CA MET A 149 -10.65 -12.46 17.14
C MET A 149 -9.38 -11.99 16.39
N LEU A 150 -9.33 -10.70 16.05
CA LEU A 150 -8.13 -10.12 15.45
C LEU A 150 -7.05 -9.89 16.51
N PRO A 151 -5.78 -10.17 16.19
CA PRO A 151 -4.67 -9.86 17.08
C PRO A 151 -4.44 -8.35 17.15
N ASP A 152 -3.63 -7.92 18.12
CA ASP A 152 -3.32 -6.49 18.31
C ASP A 152 -2.24 -5.95 17.35
N GLN A 153 -1.59 -6.84 16.59
CA GLN A 153 -0.50 -6.52 15.67
C GLN A 153 -0.70 -7.20 14.32
N PHE A 154 -1.06 -6.41 13.31
CA PHE A 154 -1.10 -6.77 11.90
C PHE A 154 -1.12 -5.47 11.07
N GLN A 155 -0.89 -5.60 9.77
CA GLN A 155 -1.01 -4.49 8.81
C GLN A 155 -2.11 -4.79 7.79
N ASP A 156 -2.57 -3.78 7.05
CA ASP A 156 -3.18 -4.03 5.75
C ASP A 156 -2.08 -4.12 4.67
N MET A 157 -2.45 -4.52 3.45
CA MET A 157 -1.48 -4.73 2.36
C MET A 157 -0.64 -3.48 2.04
N LEU A 158 -1.23 -2.27 2.07
CA LEU A 158 -0.51 -1.04 1.78
C LEU A 158 0.40 -0.64 2.95
N SER A 159 -0.14 -0.65 4.17
CA SER A 159 0.65 -0.31 5.36
C SER A 159 1.76 -1.32 5.65
N ALA A 160 1.64 -2.57 5.20
CA ALA A 160 2.70 -3.57 5.29
C ALA A 160 3.99 -3.12 4.58
N VAL A 161 3.87 -2.52 3.39
CA VAL A 161 5.02 -1.98 2.63
C VAL A 161 5.71 -0.86 3.41
N TYR A 162 4.93 0.05 4.00
CA TYR A 162 5.47 1.15 4.80
C TYR A 162 6.04 0.68 6.15
N PHE A 163 5.41 -0.28 6.80
CA PHE A 163 5.88 -0.89 8.04
C PHE A 163 7.25 -1.57 7.83
N ALA A 164 7.45 -2.25 6.70
CA ALA A 164 8.73 -2.84 6.35
C ALA A 164 9.86 -1.80 6.28
N ARG A 165 9.59 -0.59 5.76
CA ARG A 165 10.56 0.50 5.67
C ARG A 165 11.06 0.97 7.04
N THR A 166 10.22 0.85 8.08
CA THR A 166 10.60 1.19 9.47
C THR A 166 11.62 0.21 10.09
N HIS A 167 11.92 -0.91 9.43
CA HIS A 167 12.89 -1.91 9.86
C HIS A 167 14.09 -2.02 8.90
N SER A 168 14.25 -1.05 7.98
CA SER A 168 15.23 -1.11 6.89
C SER A 168 16.70 -1.22 7.35
N GLU A 169 17.07 -0.61 8.48
CA GLU A 169 18.43 -0.71 9.03
C GLU A 169 18.80 -2.12 9.50
N GLN A 170 17.80 -2.94 9.80
CA GLN A 170 17.96 -4.32 10.28
C GLN A 170 17.89 -5.32 9.11
N ALA A 171 17.51 -4.88 7.92
CA ALA A 171 17.33 -5.72 6.75
C ALA A 171 18.67 -6.25 6.21
N ARG A 172 18.78 -7.58 6.08
CA ARG A 172 19.95 -8.25 5.47
C ARG A 172 19.53 -9.02 4.22
N ALA A 173 20.35 -8.99 3.18
CA ALA A 173 20.14 -9.82 1.99
C ALA A 173 20.04 -11.31 2.36
N GLY A 174 19.09 -12.01 1.76
CA GLY A 174 18.74 -13.41 2.06
C GLY A 174 17.82 -13.59 3.28
N GLN A 175 17.57 -12.56 4.08
CA GLN A 175 16.66 -12.65 5.22
C GLN A 175 15.21 -12.68 4.74
N SER A 176 14.36 -13.38 5.51
CA SER A 176 12.91 -13.27 5.39
C SER A 176 12.31 -12.85 6.72
N PHE A 177 11.23 -12.08 6.68
CA PHE A 177 10.40 -11.85 7.85
C PHE A 177 8.93 -12.05 7.49
N ILE A 178 8.15 -12.41 8.49
CA ILE A 178 6.72 -12.68 8.34
C ILE A 178 5.97 -11.53 9.00
N LEU A 179 4.92 -11.07 8.33
CA LEU A 179 4.02 -10.04 8.80
C LEU A 179 2.59 -10.52 8.65
N ASP A 180 1.80 -10.42 9.71
CA ASP A 180 0.36 -10.64 9.62
C ASP A 180 -0.27 -9.49 8.83
N VAL A 181 -1.00 -9.85 7.79
CA VAL A 181 -1.71 -8.92 6.92
C VAL A 181 -3.18 -9.27 6.90
N TYR A 182 -4.01 -8.28 7.24
CA TYR A 182 -5.44 -8.33 7.05
C TYR A 182 -5.78 -7.80 5.66
N ASP A 183 -6.24 -8.69 4.78
CA ASP A 183 -6.75 -8.35 3.46
C ASP A 183 -7.84 -9.34 3.04
N GLU A 184 -8.72 -8.95 2.13
CA GLU A 184 -9.78 -9.82 1.60
C GLU A 184 -10.67 -10.44 2.70
N LEU A 185 -10.89 -9.68 3.80
CA LEU A 185 -11.63 -10.08 4.99
C LEU A 185 -10.99 -11.20 5.81
N LYS A 186 -9.69 -11.44 5.62
CA LYS A 186 -8.93 -12.53 6.22
C LYS A 186 -7.61 -12.02 6.77
N LEU A 187 -7.14 -12.67 7.81
CA LEU A 187 -5.76 -12.52 8.27
C LEU A 187 -4.90 -13.58 7.59
N THR A 188 -3.78 -13.16 7.00
CA THR A 188 -2.85 -14.02 6.28
C THR A 188 -1.41 -13.63 6.60
N GLU A 189 -0.49 -14.59 6.52
CA GLU A 189 0.93 -14.34 6.69
C GLU A 189 1.54 -13.86 5.37
N LEU A 190 2.05 -12.63 5.36
CA LEU A 190 2.87 -12.11 4.27
C LEU A 190 4.35 -12.38 4.58
N LYS A 191 4.97 -13.23 3.77
CA LYS A 191 6.41 -13.49 3.85
C LYS A 191 7.17 -12.54 2.93
N MET A 192 7.93 -11.62 3.52
CA MET A 192 8.79 -10.70 2.78
C MET A 192 10.21 -11.26 2.69
N HIS A 193 10.73 -11.36 1.47
CA HIS A 193 12.09 -11.81 1.18
C HIS A 193 12.96 -10.62 0.78
N ILE A 194 14.07 -10.41 1.50
CA ILE A 194 15.04 -9.36 1.16
C ILE A 194 16.05 -9.99 0.21
N HIS A 195 16.01 -9.62 -1.07
CA HIS A 195 16.90 -10.20 -2.07
C HIS A 195 18.30 -9.61 -2.00
N GLN A 196 18.42 -8.30 -2.12
CA GLN A 196 19.69 -7.60 -2.18
C GLN A 196 19.53 -6.14 -1.75
N LYS A 197 20.65 -5.48 -1.47
CA LYS A 197 20.73 -4.04 -1.31
C LYS A 197 21.08 -3.44 -2.66
N GLU A 198 20.29 -2.47 -3.10
CA GLU A 198 20.55 -1.68 -4.30
C GLU A 198 20.77 -0.23 -3.93
N GLU A 199 21.64 0.44 -4.67
CA GLU A 199 21.83 1.88 -4.59
C GLU A 199 21.15 2.51 -5.80
N LEU A 200 20.15 3.35 -5.54
CA LEU A 200 19.38 4.02 -6.58
C LEU A 200 19.77 5.50 -6.59
N THR A 201 20.18 6.00 -7.75
CA THR A 201 20.26 7.45 -7.99
C THR A 201 18.91 7.92 -8.47
N LEU A 202 18.22 8.71 -7.66
CA LEU A 202 16.89 9.24 -7.96
C LEU A 202 16.98 10.74 -8.23
N GLU A 203 16.28 11.20 -9.27
CA GLU A 203 16.08 12.63 -9.46
C GLU A 203 15.02 13.14 -8.47
N VAL A 204 15.39 14.11 -7.64
CA VAL A 204 14.46 14.76 -6.72
C VAL A 204 13.69 15.80 -7.49
N ASN A 205 12.43 15.49 -7.83
CA ASN A 205 11.52 16.47 -8.42
C ASN A 205 11.00 17.38 -7.30
N GLU A 206 11.60 18.57 -7.15
CA GLU A 206 11.00 19.63 -6.32
C GLU A 206 9.67 20.05 -6.96
N THR A 207 8.58 19.88 -6.22
CA THR A 207 7.23 20.32 -6.61
C THR A 207 6.80 21.50 -5.77
#